data_AF-A0AA97FKF9-F1
#
_entry.id   AF-A0AA97FKF9-F1
#
_cell.length_a   1.000
_cell.length_b   1.000
_cell.length_c   1.000
_cell.angle_alpha   90.00
_cell.angle_beta   90.00
_cell.angle_gamma   90.00
#
_symmetry.space_group_name_H-M   'P 1'
#
loop_
_entity.id
_entity.type
_entity.pdbx_description
1 polymer ?
#
loop_
_entity_poly.entity_id
_entity_poly.type
_entity_poly.pdbx_seq_one_letter_code
_entity_poly.pdbx_strand_id
1 'polypeptide(L)'
;MAIRRTTKTALLAATALALLPALSACAGGQSVADACSIVEDGTAELNSSLTDISSSVTGGDSDALTEQVAAVDSEISAIGDEITNEEVKTSYDAFAAAFSDLTSQLQGMADIDVTDTDAVTEATEAMTASSTDLQNAQADLTDTCGF
;
A
#
# COMPACT_ATOMS: atom_id res chain seq x y z
N MET A 1 62.51 22.96 -25.17
CA MET A 1 61.09 23.26 -24.95
C MET A 1 60.58 22.29 -23.89
N ALA A 2 60.39 22.77 -22.66
CA ALA A 2 59.82 22.02 -21.56
C ALA A 2 58.30 22.28 -21.52
N ILE A 3 57.51 21.29 -21.10
CA ILE A 3 56.35 21.44 -20.20
C ILE A 3 56.08 20.07 -19.58
N ARG A 4 56.21 20.01 -18.25
CA ARG A 4 55.70 18.97 -17.35
C ARG A 4 54.21 19.23 -17.08
N ARG A 5 53.40 18.19 -16.98
CA ARG A 5 52.11 18.17 -16.24
C ARG A 5 52.04 16.80 -15.56
N THR A 6 52.50 16.60 -14.32
CA THR A 6 51.86 16.89 -13.01
C THR A 6 50.39 16.45 -12.92
N THR A 7 50.21 15.23 -12.39
CA THR A 7 49.34 14.83 -11.26
C THR A 7 47.89 15.33 -11.20
N LYS A 8 46.93 14.40 -11.09
CA LYS A 8 45.88 14.27 -10.05
C LYS A 8 44.95 13.09 -10.42
N THR A 9 44.88 12.04 -9.59
CA THR A 9 43.76 11.74 -8.66
C THR A 9 42.42 11.61 -9.40
N ALA A 10 41.70 10.49 -9.45
CA ALA A 10 41.38 9.58 -8.35
C ALA A 10 41.09 8.15 -8.87
N LEU A 11 41.71 7.15 -8.23
CA LEU A 11 41.07 5.83 -8.13
C LEU A 11 39.86 6.03 -7.23
N LEU A 12 38.68 6.14 -7.83
CA LEU A 12 37.42 5.96 -7.12
C LEU A 12 37.38 4.50 -6.67
N ALA A 13 37.24 4.35 -5.36
CA ALA A 13 37.07 3.09 -4.67
C ALA A 13 36.03 2.25 -5.40
N ALA A 14 36.44 1.07 -5.85
CA ALA A 14 35.53 -0.03 -6.02
C ALA A 14 34.95 -0.32 -4.63
N THR A 15 33.81 0.29 -4.32
CA THR A 15 32.87 -0.29 -3.38
C THR A 15 32.47 -1.62 -4.01
N ALA A 16 33.22 -2.65 -3.64
CA ALA A 16 32.74 -4.01 -3.70
C ALA A 16 31.37 -3.99 -3.00
N LEU A 17 30.29 -3.94 -3.78
CA LEU A 17 29.07 -4.61 -3.38
C LEU A 17 29.53 -6.05 -3.15
N ALA A 18 29.81 -6.34 -1.89
CA ALA A 18 29.89 -7.70 -1.44
C ALA A 18 28.53 -8.30 -1.79
N LEU A 19 28.50 -9.01 -2.91
CA LEU A 19 27.69 -10.19 -3.12
C LEU A 19 27.92 -11.07 -1.90
N LEU A 20 27.20 -10.79 -0.82
CA LEU A 20 27.08 -11.73 0.28
C LEU A 20 26.29 -12.90 -0.30
N PRO A 21 26.91 -14.08 -0.43
CA PRO A 21 26.21 -15.25 -0.90
C PRO A 21 25.12 -15.56 0.12
N ALA A 22 23.95 -15.89 -0.41
CA ALA A 22 22.80 -16.49 0.25
C ALA A 22 23.21 -17.60 1.25
N LEU A 23 23.52 -17.22 2.49
CA LEU A 23 23.91 -18.14 3.56
C LEU A 23 23.02 -17.92 4.81
N SER A 24 21.71 -17.93 4.59
CA SER A 24 20.73 -18.37 5.58
C SER A 24 19.48 -18.90 4.87
N ALA A 25 19.67 -20.00 4.16
CA ALA A 25 18.60 -20.97 4.06
C ALA A 25 18.31 -21.50 5.49
N CYS A 26 17.36 -20.86 6.16
CA CYS A 26 16.59 -21.45 7.24
C CYS A 26 15.11 -21.12 6.96
N ALA A 27 14.40 -22.10 6.36
CA ALA A 27 13.03 -22.07 5.85
C ALA A 27 12.83 -21.34 4.50
N GLY A 28 12.45 -22.08 3.46
CA GLY A 28 12.21 -21.56 2.11
C GLY A 28 10.93 -20.73 2.02
N GLY A 29 10.98 -19.48 2.49
CA GLY A 29 9.93 -18.48 2.30
C GLY A 29 10.22 -17.56 1.12
N GLN A 30 9.18 -16.85 0.67
CA GLN A 30 9.24 -15.80 -0.35
C GLN A 30 10.21 -14.67 0.06
N SER A 31 11.01 -14.17 -0.89
CA SER A 31 11.87 -13.02 -0.64
C SER A 31 11.04 -11.74 -0.52
N VAL A 32 11.57 -10.71 0.16
CA VAL A 32 10.91 -9.40 0.25
C VAL A 32 10.63 -8.84 -1.16
N ALA A 33 11.59 -8.98 -2.08
CA ALA A 33 11.44 -8.49 -3.45
C ALA A 33 10.31 -9.22 -4.21
N ASP A 34 10.20 -10.55 -4.08
CA ASP A 34 9.13 -11.30 -4.73
C ASP A 34 7.77 -10.95 -4.14
N ALA A 35 7.69 -10.79 -2.81
CA ALA A 35 6.48 -10.37 -2.12
C ALA A 35 6.04 -8.96 -2.54
N CYS A 36 6.97 -8.02 -2.63
CA CYS A 36 6.69 -6.66 -3.05
C CYS A 36 6.32 -6.54 -4.53
N SER A 37 6.81 -7.45 -5.40
CA SER A 37 6.34 -7.52 -6.79
C SER A 37 4.85 -7.89 -6.86
N ILE A 38 4.38 -8.80 -6.00
CA ILE A 38 2.96 -9.16 -5.90
C ILE A 38 2.13 -7.96 -5.44
N VAL A 39 2.63 -7.20 -4.47
CA VAL A 39 1.98 -5.96 -4.01
C VAL A 39 1.91 -4.94 -5.13
N GLU A 40 2.99 -4.72 -5.88
CA GLU A 40 3.05 -3.77 -6.99
C GLU A 40 2.07 -4.14 -8.11
N ASP A 41 2.09 -5.40 -8.53
CA ASP A 41 1.19 -5.93 -9.56
C ASP A 41 -0.28 -5.81 -9.11
N GLY A 42 -0.58 -6.23 -7.88
CA GLY A 42 -1.93 -6.13 -7.31
C GLY A 42 -2.40 -4.69 -7.14
N THR A 43 -1.51 -3.75 -6.78
CA THR A 43 -1.87 -2.32 -6.64
C THR A 43 -2.26 -1.70 -7.98
N ALA A 44 -1.69 -2.17 -9.10
CA ALA A 44 -2.09 -1.73 -10.42
C ALA A 44 -3.53 -2.16 -10.75
N GLU A 45 -3.93 -3.37 -10.35
CA GLU A 45 -5.31 -3.87 -10.48
C GLU A 45 -6.28 -3.08 -9.59
N LEU A 46 -5.92 -2.87 -8.31
CA LEU A 46 -6.71 -2.10 -7.35
C LEU A 46 -6.99 -0.67 -7.82
N ASN A 47 -6.05 -0.01 -8.50
CA ASN A 47 -6.27 1.35 -9.03
C ASN A 47 -7.43 1.43 -10.02
N SER A 48 -7.66 0.38 -10.82
CA SER A 48 -8.81 0.32 -11.70
C SER A 48 -10.10 0.26 -10.87
N SER A 49 -10.15 -0.64 -9.90
CA SER A 49 -11.32 -0.85 -9.04
C SER A 49 -11.64 0.36 -8.15
N LEU A 50 -10.62 1.07 -7.65
CA LEU A 50 -10.77 2.32 -6.89
C LEU A 50 -11.36 3.46 -7.75
N THR A 51 -11.04 3.49 -9.04
CA THR A 51 -11.61 4.48 -9.98
C THR A 51 -13.11 4.24 -10.15
N ASP A 52 -13.54 2.98 -10.17
CA ASP A 52 -14.95 2.62 -10.25
C ASP A 52 -15.68 3.00 -8.95
N ILE A 53 -15.09 2.71 -7.78
CA ILE A 53 -15.65 3.10 -6.47
C ILE A 53 -15.90 4.62 -6.42
N SER A 54 -14.91 5.42 -6.83
CA SER A 54 -15.05 6.88 -6.88
C SER A 54 -16.21 7.34 -7.78
N SER A 55 -16.43 6.64 -8.89
CA SER A 55 -17.55 6.90 -9.79
C SER A 55 -18.90 6.56 -9.15
N SER A 56 -18.97 5.49 -8.36
CA SER A 56 -20.19 5.07 -7.64
C SER A 56 -20.55 6.00 -6.48
N VAL A 57 -19.54 6.44 -5.71
CA VAL A 57 -19.70 7.45 -4.65
C VAL A 57 -20.28 8.73 -5.22
N THR A 58 -19.73 9.22 -6.35
CA THR A 58 -20.22 10.46 -6.98
C THR A 58 -21.57 10.30 -7.67
N GLY A 59 -21.90 9.08 -8.14
CA GLY A 59 -23.20 8.74 -8.72
C GLY A 59 -24.33 8.56 -7.69
N GLY A 60 -24.00 8.39 -6.41
CA GLY A 60 -24.98 8.14 -5.34
C GLY A 60 -25.63 6.76 -5.42
N ASP A 61 -24.98 5.80 -6.08
CA ASP A 61 -25.46 4.42 -6.20
C ASP A 61 -24.85 3.57 -5.07
N SER A 62 -25.57 3.49 -3.95
CA SER A 62 -25.13 2.79 -2.74
C SER A 62 -24.98 1.27 -2.93
N ASP A 63 -25.81 0.68 -3.80
CA ASP A 63 -25.77 -0.75 -4.09
C ASP A 63 -24.52 -1.07 -4.92
N ALA A 64 -24.26 -0.27 -5.97
CA ALA A 64 -23.04 -0.40 -6.77
C ALA A 64 -21.77 -0.12 -5.96
N LEU A 65 -21.81 0.85 -5.03
CA LEU A 65 -20.71 1.12 -4.12
C LEU A 65 -20.40 -0.08 -3.23
N THR A 66 -21.42 -0.71 -2.64
CA THR A 66 -21.25 -1.87 -1.76
C THR A 66 -20.66 -3.05 -2.53
N GLU A 67 -21.15 -3.32 -3.75
CA GLU A 67 -20.64 -4.40 -4.59
C GLU A 67 -19.17 -4.17 -4.99
N GLN A 68 -18.81 -2.94 -5.36
CA GLN A 68 -17.44 -2.60 -5.76
C GLN A 68 -16.47 -2.62 -4.58
N VAL A 69 -16.88 -2.11 -3.41
CA VAL A 69 -16.10 -2.24 -2.17
C VAL A 69 -15.82 -3.70 -1.85
N ALA A 70 -16.84 -4.57 -1.93
CA ALA A 70 -16.67 -6.00 -1.67
C ALA A 70 -15.73 -6.68 -2.69
N ALA A 71 -15.76 -6.24 -3.95
CA ALA A 71 -14.84 -6.72 -4.97
C ALA A 71 -13.39 -6.32 -4.64
N VAL A 72 -13.16 -5.07 -4.26
CA VAL A 72 -11.83 -4.58 -3.86
C VAL A 72 -11.31 -5.28 -2.60
N ASP A 73 -12.14 -5.46 -1.58
CA ASP A 73 -11.76 -6.21 -0.37
C ASP A 73 -11.36 -7.66 -0.71
N SER A 74 -12.04 -8.28 -1.68
CA SER A 74 -11.69 -9.62 -2.17
C SER A 74 -10.36 -9.64 -2.94
N GLU A 75 -10.08 -8.62 -3.75
CA GLU A 75 -8.79 -8.48 -4.46
C GLU A 75 -7.64 -8.27 -3.46
N ILE A 76 -7.83 -7.40 -2.47
CA ILE A 76 -6.87 -7.17 -1.39
C ILE A 76 -6.60 -8.47 -0.62
N SER A 77 -7.66 -9.21 -0.28
CA SER A 77 -7.51 -10.49 0.41
C SER A 77 -6.72 -11.52 -0.43
N ALA A 78 -7.00 -11.60 -1.73
CA ALA A 78 -6.32 -12.52 -2.63
C ALA A 78 -4.82 -12.20 -2.75
N ILE A 79 -4.46 -10.93 -2.89
CA ILE A 79 -3.06 -10.48 -2.89
C ILE A 79 -2.38 -10.84 -1.55
N GLY A 80 -3.07 -10.60 -0.43
CA GLY A 80 -2.56 -10.90 0.92
C GLY A 80 -2.31 -12.39 1.19
N ASP A 81 -3.04 -13.28 0.50
CA ASP A 81 -2.86 -14.73 0.56
C ASP A 81 -1.61 -15.22 -0.22
N GLU A 82 -1.18 -14.46 -1.23
CA GLU A 82 0.03 -14.76 -2.01
C GLU A 82 1.31 -14.26 -1.34
N ILE A 83 1.18 -13.32 -0.39
CA ILE A 83 2.30 -12.78 0.38
C ILE A 83 2.60 -13.72 1.56
N THR A 84 3.72 -14.41 1.48
CA THR A 84 4.20 -15.33 2.53
C THR A 84 5.41 -14.79 3.29
N ASN A 85 6.01 -13.70 2.80
CA ASN A 85 7.07 -12.99 3.51
C ASN A 85 6.48 -12.23 4.71
N GLU A 86 6.90 -12.54 5.94
CA GLU A 86 6.30 -11.98 7.16
C GLU A 86 6.41 -10.45 7.27
N GLU A 87 7.51 -9.87 6.78
CA GLU A 87 7.76 -8.43 6.84
C GLU A 87 6.79 -7.70 5.90
N VAL A 88 6.72 -8.11 4.64
CA VAL A 88 5.79 -7.53 3.66
C VAL A 88 4.34 -7.84 4.05
N LYS A 89 4.06 -9.05 4.55
CA LYS A 89 2.72 -9.43 5.00
C LYS A 89 2.23 -8.55 6.14
N THR A 90 3.08 -8.21 7.09
CA THR A 90 2.67 -7.36 8.22
C THR A 90 2.26 -5.96 7.74
N SER A 91 3.05 -5.34 6.87
CA SER A 91 2.72 -4.02 6.30
C SER A 91 1.49 -4.10 5.38
N TYR A 92 1.36 -5.18 4.61
CA TYR A 92 0.21 -5.40 3.72
C TYR A 92 -1.09 -5.63 4.50
N ASP A 93 -1.06 -6.47 5.54
CA ASP A 93 -2.23 -6.74 6.38
C ASP A 93 -2.68 -5.46 7.10
N ALA A 94 -1.74 -4.57 7.49
CA ALA A 94 -2.08 -3.25 8.04
C ALA A 94 -2.75 -2.34 6.99
N PHE A 95 -2.27 -2.34 5.75
CA PHE A 95 -2.93 -1.64 4.63
C PHE A 95 -4.34 -2.19 4.38
N ALA A 96 -4.49 -3.51 4.31
CA ALA A 96 -5.77 -4.17 4.09
C ALA A 96 -6.79 -3.83 5.21
N ALA A 97 -6.35 -3.83 6.46
CA ALA A 97 -7.19 -3.45 7.59
C ALA A 97 -7.62 -1.97 7.51
N ALA A 98 -6.69 -1.05 7.24
CA ALA A 98 -7.00 0.37 7.10
C ALA A 98 -7.95 0.66 5.93
N PHE A 99 -7.83 -0.10 4.84
CA PHE A 99 -8.75 -0.03 3.71
C PHE A 99 -10.16 -0.48 4.10
N SER A 100 -10.27 -1.65 4.75
CA SER A 100 -11.56 -2.19 5.22
C SER A 100 -12.25 -1.27 6.25
N ASP A 101 -11.47 -0.62 7.13
CA ASP A 101 -11.98 0.38 8.06
C ASP A 101 -12.55 1.59 7.32
N LEU A 102 -11.81 2.13 6.33
CA LEU A 102 -12.28 3.25 5.51
C LEU A 102 -13.58 2.91 4.76
N THR A 103 -13.64 1.73 4.13
CA THR A 103 -14.83 1.32 3.37
C THR A 103 -16.02 1.03 4.28
N SER A 104 -15.79 0.56 5.50
CA SER A 104 -16.82 0.43 6.53
C SER A 104 -17.36 1.80 6.96
N GLN A 105 -16.51 2.82 7.12
CA GLN A 105 -16.97 4.19 7.40
C GLN A 105 -17.80 4.74 6.24
N LEU A 106 -17.36 4.55 4.99
CA LEU A 106 -18.08 5.00 3.80
C LEU A 106 -19.49 4.38 3.70
N GLN A 107 -19.62 3.09 3.99
CA GLN A 107 -20.93 2.43 4.02
C GLN A 107 -21.79 2.94 5.17
N GLY A 108 -21.21 3.11 6.36
CA GLY A 108 -21.93 3.64 7.54
C GLY A 108 -22.47 5.05 7.34
N MET A 109 -21.86 5.86 6.46
CA MET A 109 -22.37 7.19 6.13
C MET A 109 -23.74 7.19 5.46
N ALA A 110 -24.12 6.12 4.75
CA ALA A 110 -25.42 6.03 4.09
C ALA A 110 -26.58 5.99 5.10
N ASP A 111 -26.32 5.55 6.33
CA ASP A 111 -27.32 5.40 7.39
C ASP A 111 -27.41 6.61 8.33
N ILE A 112 -26.59 7.64 8.14
CA ILE A 112 -26.53 8.80 9.02
C ILE A 112 -27.75 9.72 8.80
N ASP A 113 -28.42 10.09 9.89
CA ASP A 113 -29.37 11.19 9.88
C ASP A 113 -28.62 12.52 9.69
N VAL A 114 -28.68 13.08 8.49
CA VAL A 114 -28.02 14.35 8.14
C VAL A 114 -28.54 15.56 8.93
N THR A 115 -29.65 15.42 9.65
CA THR A 115 -30.16 16.47 10.55
C THR A 115 -29.56 16.38 11.96
N ASP A 116 -28.95 15.25 12.30
CA ASP A 116 -28.16 15.07 13.52
C ASP A 116 -26.73 15.57 13.29
N THR A 117 -26.46 16.78 13.77
CA THR A 117 -25.17 17.45 13.54
C THR A 117 -24.02 16.73 14.26
N ASP A 118 -24.29 16.08 15.39
CA ASP A 118 -23.28 15.36 16.15
C ASP A 118 -22.89 14.08 15.39
N ALA A 119 -23.88 13.32 14.90
CA ALA A 119 -23.63 12.12 14.09
C ALA A 119 -22.86 12.42 12.79
N VAL A 120 -23.20 13.52 12.10
CA VAL A 120 -22.47 13.96 10.90
C VAL A 120 -21.02 14.35 11.23
N THR A 121 -20.80 15.01 12.37
CA THR A 121 -19.46 15.41 12.81
C THR A 121 -18.61 14.19 13.14
N GLU A 122 -19.14 13.26 13.94
CA GLU A 122 -18.44 12.02 14.31
C GLU A 122 -18.05 11.19 13.09
N ALA A 123 -18.94 11.03 12.12
CA ALA A 123 -18.64 10.28 10.90
C ALA A 123 -17.61 10.97 10.01
N THR A 124 -17.61 12.30 9.97
CA THR A 124 -16.59 13.06 9.22
C THR A 124 -15.20 12.91 9.87
N GLU A 125 -15.14 12.94 11.20
CA GLU A 125 -13.90 12.69 11.95
C GLU A 125 -13.41 11.26 11.75
N ALA A 126 -14.31 10.27 11.82
CA ALA A 126 -14.00 8.86 11.60
C ALA A 126 -13.47 8.62 10.18
N MET A 127 -14.11 9.16 9.14
CA MET A 127 -13.60 9.08 7.77
C MET A 127 -12.22 9.72 7.63
N THR A 128 -11.99 10.88 8.26
CA THR A 128 -10.70 11.57 8.22
C THR A 128 -9.60 10.74 8.89
N ALA A 129 -9.92 10.11 10.02
CA ALA A 129 -9.02 9.22 10.73
C ALA A 129 -8.69 7.98 9.88
N SER A 130 -9.69 7.24 9.39
CA SER A 130 -9.48 6.07 8.53
C SER A 130 -8.72 6.41 7.24
N SER A 131 -8.97 7.58 6.64
CA SER A 131 -8.21 8.05 5.48
C SER A 131 -6.75 8.34 5.82
N THR A 132 -6.47 8.85 7.01
CA THR A 132 -5.10 9.09 7.50
C THR A 132 -4.39 7.77 7.79
N ASP A 133 -5.09 6.82 8.42
CA ASP A 133 -4.54 5.49 8.73
C ASP A 133 -4.23 4.72 7.45
N LEU A 134 -5.09 4.79 6.43
CA LEU A 134 -4.82 4.20 5.12
C LEU A 134 -3.59 4.83 4.45
N GLN A 135 -3.45 6.15 4.49
CA GLN A 135 -2.27 6.84 3.95
C GLN A 135 -0.98 6.43 4.68
N ASN A 136 -1.03 6.31 6.00
CA ASN A 136 0.11 5.85 6.79
C ASN A 136 0.47 4.40 6.48
N ALA A 137 -0.51 3.50 6.43
CA ALA A 137 -0.29 2.10 6.10
C ALA A 137 0.25 1.93 4.66
N GLN A 138 -0.23 2.75 3.72
CA GLN A 138 0.32 2.81 2.37
C GLN A 138 1.78 3.28 2.38
N ALA A 139 2.12 4.31 3.15
CA ALA A 139 3.49 4.80 3.28
C ALA A 139 4.42 3.75 3.91
N ASP A 140 3.96 3.05 4.94
CA ASP A 140 4.72 1.97 5.58
C ASP A 140 4.94 0.78 4.62
N LEU A 141 3.92 0.41 3.85
CA LEU A 141 4.03 -0.61 2.80
C LEU A 141 5.02 -0.20 1.70
N THR A 142 4.97 1.08 1.31
CA THR A 142 5.90 1.69 0.34
C THR A 142 7.34 1.67 0.86
N ASP A 143 7.57 2.05 2.13
CA ASP A 143 8.90 2.01 2.77
C ASP A 143 9.42 0.57 2.89
N THR A 144 8.55 -0.38 3.25
CA THR A 144 8.86 -1.81 3.33
C THR A 144 9.34 -2.35 1.98
N CYS A 145 8.69 -1.94 0.90
CA CYS A 145 8.99 -2.42 -0.45
C CYS A 145 10.00 -1.59 -1.23
N GLY A 146 10.31 -0.38 -0.77
CA GLY A 146 11.35 0.49 -1.32
C GLY A 146 11.04 1.09 -2.69
N PHE A 147 9.76 1.33 -3.00
CA PHE A 147 9.31 2.02 -4.22
C PHE A 147 8.75 3.43 -3.98
#